data_AF-A0AAW3B0G3-F1
#
_entry.id   AF-A0AAW3B0G3-F1
#
_cell.length_a   1.000
_cell.length_b   1.000
_cell.length_c   1.000
_cell.angle_alpha   90.00
_cell.angle_beta   90.00
_cell.angle_gamma   90.00
#
_symmetry.space_group_name_H-M   'P 1'
#
loop_
_entity.id
_entity.type
_entity.pdbx_description
1 polymer ?
#
loop_
_entity_poly.entity_id
_entity_poly.type
_entity_poly.pdbx_seq_one_letter_code
_entity_poly.pdbx_strand_id
1 'polypeptide(L)'
;MYTVARAGQHGYHHRTQLNKKIYQIGRTVAVEPNQATTTYDLTAKTITPMGGFVGYGAVRNDYVMLKGSVSGPRRRVMTLRRPMAPQTSRQLKEKIVLKFIDTSSKIGHGRFQTKKEKSQWFGPLKKDRIRREERLRKERAARAVERKAKAAKK
;
A
#
# COMPACT_ATOMS: atom_id res chain seq x y z
N MET A 1 30.79 -28.91 26.40
CA MET A 1 30.70 -27.51 26.89
C MET A 1 29.56 -26.79 26.16
N TYR A 2 28.85 -25.87 26.80
CA TYR A 2 27.67 -25.20 26.21
C TYR A 2 28.02 -24.19 25.09
N THR A 3 29.28 -23.76 25.01
CA THR A 3 29.78 -22.80 24.03
C THR A 3 30.01 -23.37 22.64
N VAL A 4 30.08 -24.71 22.49
CA VAL A 4 30.26 -25.37 21.19
C VAL A 4 28.95 -25.27 20.40
N ALA A 5 29.02 -24.84 19.14
CA ALA A 5 27.85 -24.72 18.27
C ALA A 5 27.20 -26.10 18.02
N ARG A 6 25.88 -26.18 18.18
CA ARG A 6 25.09 -27.40 17.95
C ARG A 6 23.81 -27.07 17.19
N ALA A 7 23.24 -28.08 16.52
CA ALA A 7 21.92 -27.96 15.93
C ALA A 7 20.84 -27.77 17.01
N GLY A 8 19.74 -27.10 16.66
CA GLY A 8 18.64 -26.80 17.57
C GLY A 8 17.63 -25.83 16.96
N GLN A 9 16.75 -25.29 17.79
CA GLN A 9 15.72 -24.33 17.36
C GLN A 9 16.35 -23.08 16.73
N HIS A 10 15.93 -22.75 15.50
CA HIS A 10 16.32 -21.52 14.81
C HIS A 10 15.09 -20.71 14.39
N GLY A 11 14.88 -19.56 15.03
CA GLY A 11 13.78 -18.64 14.74
C GLY A 11 12.69 -18.67 15.81
N TYR A 12 11.70 -17.79 15.65
CA TYR A 12 10.64 -17.55 16.66
C TYR A 12 11.16 -17.11 18.04
N HIS A 13 12.39 -16.62 18.13
CA HIS A 13 12.93 -16.10 19.38
C HIS A 13 12.38 -14.70 19.68
N HIS A 14 12.08 -14.43 20.95
CA HIS A 14 11.72 -13.08 21.40
C HIS A 14 12.93 -12.14 21.29
N ARG A 15 12.73 -10.96 20.72
CA ARG A 15 13.79 -9.94 20.49
C ARG A 15 13.23 -8.55 20.71
N THR A 16 14.07 -7.68 21.27
CA THR A 16 13.80 -6.24 21.38
C THR A 16 14.77 -5.49 20.49
N GLN A 17 14.27 -4.72 19.54
CA GLN A 17 15.09 -3.85 18.70
C GLN A 17 14.88 -2.39 19.11
N LEU A 18 15.92 -1.75 19.64
CA LEU A 18 15.88 -0.36 20.06
C LEU A 18 16.10 0.62 18.89
N ASN A 19 15.76 1.90 19.12
CA ASN A 19 16.09 3.04 18.25
C ASN A 19 15.55 2.94 16.81
N LYS A 20 14.37 2.38 16.63
CA LYS A 20 13.63 2.42 15.36
C LYS A 20 12.92 3.77 15.22
N LYS A 21 13.49 4.65 14.39
CA LYS A 21 12.94 5.99 14.12
C LYS A 21 11.62 5.87 13.34
N ILE A 22 10.61 6.61 13.79
CA ILE A 22 9.35 6.78 13.07
C ILE A 22 9.54 7.86 12.00
N TYR A 23 9.15 7.56 10.76
CA TYR A 23 9.18 8.49 9.63
C TYR A 23 7.83 9.13 9.36
N GLN A 24 6.75 8.37 9.50
CA GLN A 24 5.39 8.86 9.26
C GLN A 24 4.42 8.12 10.17
N ILE A 25 3.45 8.84 10.74
CA ILE A 25 2.23 8.29 11.32
C ILE A 25 1.12 8.64 10.34
N GLY A 26 0.61 7.63 9.65
CA GLY A 26 -0.41 7.80 8.63
C GLY A 26 -1.81 7.55 9.19
N ARG A 27 -2.79 8.20 8.58
CA ARG A 27 -4.21 8.08 8.94
C ARG A 27 -4.93 7.06 8.05
N THR A 28 -6.03 6.52 8.54
CA THR A 28 -6.93 5.60 7.83
C THR A 28 -7.32 6.11 6.45
N VAL A 29 -7.54 5.19 5.51
CA VAL A 29 -7.92 5.50 4.12
C VAL A 29 -9.28 6.20 4.05
N ALA A 30 -10.15 5.97 5.03
CA ALA A 30 -11.46 6.62 5.11
C ALA A 30 -11.38 8.12 5.41
N VAL A 31 -10.28 8.57 6.04
CA VAL A 31 -10.05 9.98 6.37
C VAL A 31 -9.12 10.59 5.34
N GLU A 32 -8.01 9.93 5.03
CA GLU A 32 -7.00 10.40 4.09
C GLU A 32 -6.87 9.44 2.90
N PRO A 33 -7.48 9.74 1.73
CA PRO A 33 -7.30 8.92 0.53
C PRO A 33 -5.90 9.07 -0.08
N ASN A 34 -5.15 10.12 0.28
CA ASN A 34 -3.86 10.50 -0.31
C ASN A 34 -2.68 10.29 0.67
N GLN A 35 -2.65 9.13 1.33
CA GLN A 35 -1.72 8.84 2.44
C GLN A 35 -0.22 8.93 2.09
N ALA A 36 0.14 8.61 0.84
CA ALA A 36 1.54 8.55 0.37
C ALA A 36 1.90 9.73 -0.55
N THR A 37 1.04 10.75 -0.61
CA THR A 37 1.35 12.05 -1.22
C THR A 37 2.23 12.85 -0.27
N THR A 38 3.22 13.58 -0.81
CA THR A 38 4.13 14.43 -0.02
C THR A 38 4.07 15.86 -0.53
N THR A 39 4.71 16.80 0.18
CA THR A 39 4.83 18.19 -0.29
C THR A 39 5.59 18.31 -1.62
N TYR A 40 6.48 17.36 -1.91
CA TYR A 40 7.34 17.37 -3.10
C TYR A 40 6.82 16.46 -4.24
N ASP A 41 5.92 15.54 -3.93
CA ASP A 41 5.27 14.63 -4.88
C ASP A 41 3.76 14.67 -4.67
N LEU A 42 3.10 15.45 -5.54
CA LEU A 42 1.65 15.70 -5.52
C LEU A 42 0.82 14.55 -6.08
N THR A 43 1.44 13.43 -6.44
CA THR A 43 0.73 12.25 -6.94
C THR A 43 -0.26 11.75 -5.88
N ALA A 44 -1.55 11.73 -6.21
CA ALA A 44 -2.60 11.22 -5.32
C ALA A 44 -2.52 9.68 -5.24
N LYS A 45 -2.00 9.16 -4.13
CA LYS A 45 -1.77 7.73 -3.92
C LYS A 45 -1.88 7.35 -2.44
N THR A 46 -2.37 6.13 -2.19
CA THR A 46 -2.42 5.53 -0.84
C THR A 46 -1.10 4.82 -0.52
N ILE A 47 -0.88 4.45 0.74
CA ILE A 47 0.32 3.72 1.14
C ILE A 47 0.36 2.28 0.60
N THR A 48 -0.80 1.73 0.23
CA THR A 48 -0.91 0.36 -0.27
C THR A 48 -0.35 0.28 -1.70
N PRO A 49 0.70 -0.52 -1.96
CA PRO A 49 1.29 -0.62 -3.28
C PRO A 49 0.34 -1.19 -4.33
N MET A 50 0.68 -1.04 -5.61
CA MET A 50 -0.06 -1.68 -6.69
C MET A 50 -0.11 -3.21 -6.51
N GLY A 51 -1.32 -3.77 -6.36
CA GLY A 51 -1.52 -5.20 -6.09
C GLY A 51 -1.52 -5.56 -4.60
N GLY A 52 -1.34 -4.60 -3.71
CA GLY A 52 -1.30 -4.80 -2.25
C GLY A 52 0.08 -5.22 -1.74
N PHE A 53 0.23 -5.23 -0.42
CA PHE A 53 1.42 -5.80 0.22
C PHE A 53 1.41 -7.32 0.06
N VAL A 54 2.51 -7.87 -0.47
CA VAL A 54 2.62 -9.30 -0.79
C VAL A 54 2.39 -10.16 0.45
N GLY A 55 1.33 -10.98 0.40
CA GLY A 55 0.94 -11.86 1.50
C GLY A 55 0.38 -11.12 2.73
N TYR A 56 0.05 -9.84 2.64
CA TYR A 56 -0.69 -9.11 3.67
C TYR A 56 -2.03 -8.61 3.14
N GLY A 57 -2.02 -7.81 2.07
CA GLY A 57 -3.20 -7.17 1.52
C GLY A 57 -3.12 -5.64 1.57
N ALA A 58 -4.25 -4.98 1.79
CA ALA A 58 -4.35 -3.53 1.86
C ALA A 58 -4.27 -3.01 3.30
N VAL A 59 -3.59 -1.89 3.49
CA VAL A 59 -3.58 -1.14 4.76
C VAL A 59 -4.78 -0.20 4.75
N ARG A 60 -5.76 -0.45 5.62
CA ARG A 60 -7.02 0.32 5.68
C ARG A 60 -7.06 1.29 6.85
N ASN A 61 -6.40 0.96 7.96
CA ASN A 61 -6.39 1.73 9.20
C ASN A 61 -5.17 2.66 9.27
N ASP A 62 -5.06 3.38 10.39
CA ASP A 62 -3.86 4.12 10.77
C ASP A 62 -2.63 3.22 10.75
N TYR A 63 -1.48 3.79 10.38
CA TYR A 63 -0.24 3.04 10.23
C TYR A 63 0.97 3.84 10.73
N VAL A 64 2.06 3.14 11.02
CA VAL A 64 3.35 3.73 11.39
C VAL A 64 4.41 3.24 10.41
N MET A 65 5.15 4.18 9.81
CA MET A 65 6.30 3.88 8.97
C MET A 65 7.58 3.98 9.80
N LEU A 66 8.28 2.85 9.95
CA LEU A 66 9.54 2.77 10.70
C LEU A 66 10.73 2.70 9.76
N LYS A 67 11.86 3.27 10.19
CA LYS A 67 13.14 3.15 9.50
C LYS A 67 13.66 1.71 9.58
N GLY A 68 13.90 1.10 8.42
CA GLY A 68 14.53 -0.21 8.29
C GLY A 68 13.59 -1.39 8.56
N SER A 69 14.16 -2.53 8.96
CA SER A 69 13.41 -3.76 9.24
C SER A 69 12.97 -3.88 10.71
N VAL A 70 12.00 -4.75 10.96
CA VAL A 70 11.55 -5.17 12.30
C VAL A 70 11.57 -6.69 12.41
N SER A 71 11.75 -7.23 13.62
CA SER A 71 11.80 -8.67 13.86
C SER A 71 10.44 -9.32 13.67
N GLY A 72 10.26 -10.07 12.58
CA GLY A 72 9.13 -10.97 12.36
C GLY A 72 8.51 -10.81 10.98
N PRO A 73 7.71 -11.79 10.55
CA PRO A 73 7.04 -11.75 9.26
C PRO A 73 5.86 -10.78 9.30
N ARG A 74 5.37 -10.46 8.10
CA ARG A 74 4.07 -9.79 7.88
C ARG A 74 2.94 -10.47 8.66
N ARG A 75 1.92 -9.70 9.08
CA ARG A 75 0.78 -10.13 9.92
C ARG A 75 1.10 -10.48 11.38
N ARG A 76 2.36 -10.44 11.82
CA ARG A 76 2.71 -10.63 13.23
C ARG A 76 2.44 -9.36 14.03
N VAL A 77 1.78 -9.50 15.19
CA VAL A 77 1.61 -8.41 16.15
C VAL A 77 2.97 -7.94 16.70
N MET A 78 3.15 -6.63 16.81
CA MET A 78 4.37 -6.01 17.34
C MET A 78 3.99 -4.98 18.40
N THR A 79 4.73 -4.98 19.52
CA THR A 79 4.55 -3.99 20.59
C THR A 79 5.55 -2.85 20.41
N LEU A 80 5.05 -1.63 20.15
CA LEU A 80 5.87 -0.42 20.10
C LEU A 80 5.92 0.22 21.48
N ARG A 81 7.14 0.41 22.01
CA ARG A 81 7.38 1.00 23.33
C ARG A 81 8.25 2.25 23.17
N ARG A 82 7.99 3.27 24.01
CA ARG A 82 8.84 4.47 24.06
C ARG A 82 10.29 4.07 24.38
N PRO A 83 11.29 4.71 23.76
CA PRO A 83 12.69 4.36 23.96
C PRO A 83 13.13 4.63 25.40
N MET A 84 14.00 3.77 25.94
CA MET A 84 14.72 4.01 27.21
C MET A 84 16.13 4.53 26.98
N ALA A 85 16.72 4.25 25.81
CA ALA A 85 18.02 4.77 25.45
C ALA A 85 17.95 6.31 25.33
N PRO A 86 19.00 7.05 25.74
CA PRO A 86 19.04 8.50 25.62
C PRO A 86 18.82 8.95 24.18
N GLN A 87 17.79 9.77 23.93
CA GLN A 87 17.48 10.33 22.61
C GLN A 87 18.21 11.67 22.40
N THR A 88 19.49 11.72 22.78
CA THR A 88 20.30 12.94 22.79
C THR A 88 21.08 13.14 21.49
N SER A 89 21.36 12.06 20.75
CA SER A 89 22.19 12.10 19.54
C SER A 89 21.54 12.88 18.40
N ARG A 90 22.38 13.54 17.58
CA ARG A 90 21.92 14.35 16.43
C ARG A 90 21.08 13.53 15.45
N GLN A 91 21.47 12.28 15.21
CA GLN A 91 20.75 11.35 14.34
C GLN A 91 19.34 11.04 14.87
N LEU A 92 19.16 10.90 16.19
CA LEU A 92 17.86 10.62 16.79
C LEU A 92 16.99 11.87 16.89
N LYS A 93 17.58 13.07 16.90
CA LYS A 93 16.84 14.36 16.94
C LYS A 93 16.46 14.90 15.56
N GLU A 94 16.93 14.29 14.48
CA GLU A 94 16.62 14.70 13.12
C GLU A 94 15.10 14.72 12.87
N LYS A 95 14.61 15.82 12.29
CA LYS A 95 13.22 15.98 11.83
C LYS A 95 13.13 15.41 10.42
N ILE A 96 12.21 14.47 10.21
CA ILE A 96 12.09 13.77 8.93
C ILE A 96 10.98 14.42 8.10
N VAL A 97 11.33 14.86 6.89
CA VAL A 97 10.38 15.29 5.87
C VAL A 97 10.58 14.40 4.65
N LEU A 98 9.56 13.62 4.30
CA LEU A 98 9.62 12.68 3.17
C LEU A 98 9.38 13.44 1.86
N LYS A 99 10.17 13.13 0.84
CA LYS A 99 10.00 13.68 -0.51
C LYS A 99 9.20 12.76 -1.42
N PHE A 100 9.36 11.45 -1.29
CA PHE A 100 8.72 10.48 -2.14
C PHE A 100 8.50 9.17 -1.39
N ILE A 101 7.38 8.52 -1.67
CA ILE A 101 7.04 7.18 -1.18
C ILE A 101 6.76 6.30 -2.38
N ASP A 102 7.46 5.17 -2.45
CA ASP A 102 7.30 4.19 -3.53
C ASP A 102 6.08 3.29 -3.28
N THR A 103 5.07 3.43 -4.12
CA THR A 103 3.82 2.65 -4.14
C THR A 103 3.77 1.68 -5.32
N SER A 104 4.90 1.45 -5.99
CA SER A 104 5.01 0.48 -7.06
C SER A 104 4.80 -0.96 -6.59
N SER A 105 4.39 -1.84 -7.51
CA SER A 105 4.14 -3.25 -7.21
C SER A 105 5.35 -3.92 -6.55
N LYS A 106 5.07 -4.68 -5.49
CA LYS A 106 6.05 -5.55 -4.82
C LYS A 106 6.01 -7.00 -5.33
N ILE A 107 5.13 -7.28 -6.29
CA ILE A 107 5.10 -8.52 -7.05
C ILE A 107 5.94 -8.28 -8.31
N GLY A 108 7.02 -9.04 -8.46
CA GLY A 108 8.00 -8.85 -9.54
C GLY A 108 8.69 -7.48 -9.46
N HIS A 109 9.00 -6.89 -10.61
CA HIS A 109 9.62 -5.56 -10.71
C HIS A 109 8.55 -4.47 -10.88
N GLY A 110 8.39 -3.61 -9.87
CA GLY A 110 7.48 -2.47 -9.91
C GLY A 110 7.96 -1.40 -10.90
N ARG A 111 7.10 -1.02 -11.87
CA ARG A 111 7.40 0.01 -12.89
C ARG A 111 6.57 1.30 -12.77
N PHE A 112 5.37 1.22 -12.22
CA PHE A 112 4.43 2.34 -12.13
C PHE A 112 4.06 2.56 -10.68
N GLN A 113 3.85 3.82 -10.27
CA GLN A 113 3.44 4.18 -8.92
C GLN A 113 1.93 4.06 -8.76
N THR A 114 1.19 4.44 -9.80
CA THR A 114 -0.27 4.43 -9.81
C THR A 114 -0.86 3.60 -10.96
N LYS A 115 -2.11 3.15 -10.78
CA LYS A 115 -2.87 2.53 -11.87
C LYS A 115 -3.12 3.50 -13.02
N LYS A 116 -3.21 4.81 -12.73
CA LYS A 116 -3.41 5.86 -13.74
C LYS A 116 -2.22 5.96 -14.69
N GLU A 117 -1.00 6.04 -14.15
CA GLU A 117 0.24 6.01 -14.94
C GLU A 117 0.32 4.75 -15.80
N LYS A 118 0.03 3.58 -15.22
CA LYS A 118 0.05 2.30 -15.94
C LYS A 118 -0.92 2.29 -17.13
N SER A 119 -2.13 2.81 -16.95
CA SER A 119 -3.13 2.88 -18.02
C SER A 119 -2.75 3.89 -19.11
N GLN A 120 -2.12 5.01 -18.75
CA GLN A 120 -1.63 5.99 -19.72
C GLN A 120 -0.50 5.41 -20.58
N TRP A 121 0.42 4.66 -19.97
CA TRP A 121 1.52 4.01 -20.68
C TRP A 121 1.04 2.93 -21.66
N PHE A 122 0.16 2.02 -21.22
CA PHE A 122 -0.29 0.92 -22.08
C PHE A 122 -1.38 1.30 -23.07
N GLY A 123 -2.13 2.37 -22.82
CA GLY A 123 -3.27 2.75 -23.64
C GLY A 123 -4.41 1.70 -23.60
N PRO A 124 -5.31 1.73 -24.59
CA PRO A 124 -6.44 0.80 -24.65
C PRO A 124 -5.99 -0.61 -25.07
N LEU A 125 -6.10 -1.58 -24.17
CA LEU A 125 -5.80 -2.98 -24.46
C LEU A 125 -7.01 -3.72 -25.03
N LYS A 126 -6.80 -4.92 -25.60
CA LYS A 126 -7.85 -5.77 -26.18
C LYS A 126 -9.02 -6.01 -25.21
N LYS A 127 -8.73 -6.37 -23.95
CA LYS A 127 -9.74 -6.61 -22.91
C LYS A 127 -10.60 -5.38 -22.60
N ASP A 128 -10.01 -4.19 -22.70
CA ASP A 128 -10.70 -2.93 -22.39
C ASP A 128 -11.63 -2.56 -23.55
N ARG A 129 -11.21 -2.82 -24.80
CA ARG A 129 -12.05 -2.69 -26.00
C ARG A 129 -13.27 -3.61 -25.94
N ILE A 130 -13.08 -4.90 -25.66
CA ILE A 130 -14.19 -5.87 -25.56
C ILE A 130 -15.18 -5.43 -24.47
N ARG A 131 -14.68 -5.05 -23.29
CA ARG A 131 -15.54 -4.54 -22.20
C ARG A 131 -16.31 -3.29 -22.59
N ARG A 132 -15.70 -2.39 -23.38
CA ARG A 132 -16.37 -1.18 -23.89
C ARG A 132 -17.46 -1.53 -24.89
N GLU A 133 -17.21 -2.46 -25.81
CA GLU A 133 -18.18 -2.95 -26.79
C GLU A 133 -19.38 -3.63 -26.11
N GLU A 134 -19.13 -4.48 -25.11
CA GLU A 134 -20.18 -5.09 -24.27
C GLU A 134 -21.01 -4.04 -23.53
N ARG A 135 -20.37 -3.01 -22.98
CA ARG A 135 -21.06 -1.90 -22.30
C ARG A 135 -21.99 -1.16 -23.27
N LEU A 136 -21.49 -0.82 -24.46
CA LEU A 136 -22.30 -0.16 -25.49
C LEU A 136 -23.47 -1.05 -25.96
N ARG A 137 -23.25 -2.37 -26.08
CA ARG A 137 -24.32 -3.32 -26.43
C ARG A 137 -25.40 -3.38 -25.35
N LYS A 138 -25.02 -3.44 -24.07
CA LYS A 138 -25.93 -3.40 -22.93
C LYS A 138 -26.72 -2.08 -22.86
N GLU A 139 -26.06 -0.95 -23.06
CA GLU A 139 -26.71 0.37 -23.09
C GLU A 139 -27.72 0.48 -24.23
N ARG A 140 -27.39 -0.01 -25.43
CA ARG A 140 -28.32 -0.05 -26.57
C ARG A 140 -29.54 -0.94 -26.28
N ALA A 141 -29.33 -2.10 -25.68
CA ALA A 141 -30.41 -3.01 -25.29
C ALA A 141 -31.32 -2.39 -24.21
N ALA A 142 -30.75 -1.77 -23.18
CA ALA A 142 -31.50 -1.09 -22.13
C ALA A 142 -32.37 0.05 -22.68
N ARG A 143 -31.82 0.88 -23.57
CA ARG A 143 -32.57 1.94 -24.26
C ARG A 143 -33.71 1.39 -25.12
N ALA A 144 -33.51 0.23 -25.77
CA ALA A 144 -34.56 -0.41 -26.57
C ALA A 144 -35.70 -0.94 -25.68
N VAL A 145 -35.38 -1.53 -24.52
CA VAL A 145 -36.38 -1.96 -23.53
C VAL A 145 -37.16 -0.78 -22.98
N GLU A 146 -36.48 0.30 -22.61
CA GLU A 146 -37.12 1.53 -22.11
C GLU A 146 -38.08 2.14 -23.14
N ARG A 147 -37.67 2.17 -24.43
CA ARG A 147 -38.53 2.63 -25.53
C ARG A 147 -39.76 1.73 -25.70
N LYS A 148 -39.62 0.41 -25.63
CA LYS A 148 -40.76 -0.53 -25.69
C LYS A 148 -41.71 -0.36 -24.51
N ALA A 149 -41.19 -0.20 -23.29
CA ALA A 149 -42.01 0.02 -22.10
C ALA A 149 -42.79 1.34 -22.14
N LYS A 150 -42.19 2.42 -22.69
CA LYS A 150 -42.87 3.70 -22.92
C LYS A 150 -43.96 3.61 -23.98
N ALA A 151 -43.73 2.83 -25.04
CA ALA A 151 -44.72 2.60 -26.10
C ALA A 151 -45.91 1.76 -25.61
N ALA A 152 -45.72 0.84 -24.67
CA ALA A 152 -46.78 -0.01 -24.11
C ALA A 152 -47.64 0.69 -23.03
N LYS A 153 -47.20 1.86 -22.54
CA LYS A 153 -47.90 2.66 -21.52
C LYS A 153 -48.75 3.79 -22.11
N LYS A 154 -48.73 3.96 -23.43
CA LYS A 154 -49.49 4.94 -24.19
C LYS A 154 -50.57 4.20 -24.97
#